data_AF-A0A7J9DWU4-F1
#
_entry.id   AF-A0A7J9DWU4-F1
#
_cell.length_a   1.000
_cell.length_b   1.000
_cell.length_c   1.000
_cell.angle_alpha   90.00
_cell.angle_beta   90.00
_cell.angle_gamma   90.00
#
_symmetry.space_group_name_H-M   'P 1'
#
loop_
_entity.id
_entity.type
_entity.pdbx_description
1 polymer ?
#
loop_
_entity_poly.entity_id
_entity_poly.type
_entity_poly.pdbx_seq_one_letter_code
_entity_poly.pdbx_strand_id
1 'polypeptide(L)'
;MKSIRFEQFKIQAGSDFTGVATDMITMNSTVKMIYRNTGTFFGVHVTSTPLDLSYAQITIASGTMKKFHQSRKSQRSLTVIVMGNKVPLYGSGASLSSSTGTTSLPVSLKLCFVVRSRAYVLGKLVKPKFYKKIECDVTFDPKKLNVPISLKKACTYD
;
A
#
# COMPACT_ATOMS: atom_id res chain seq x y z
N MET A 1 -6.76 5.31 -7.65
CA MET A 1 -6.93 4.71 -6.30
C MET A 1 -8.35 4.95 -5.79
N LYS A 2 -8.92 4.06 -4.95
CA LYS A 2 -10.27 4.27 -4.36
C LYS A 2 -10.17 4.65 -2.88
N SER A 3 -9.74 3.72 -2.04
CA SER A 3 -9.70 3.92 -0.59
C SER A 3 -8.72 2.99 0.09
N ILE A 4 -8.34 3.33 1.32
CA ILE A 4 -7.63 2.46 2.25
C ILE A 4 -8.44 2.37 3.54
N ARG A 5 -8.55 1.18 4.12
CA ARG A 5 -9.18 0.95 5.41
C ARG A 5 -8.14 0.33 6.34
N PHE A 6 -8.04 0.84 7.56
CA PHE A 6 -7.18 0.26 8.59
C PHE A 6 -8.03 -0.61 9.50
N GLU A 7 -7.81 -1.92 9.49
CA GLU A 7 -8.45 -2.88 10.39
C GLU A 7 -7.73 -2.96 11.73
N GLN A 8 -6.41 -2.80 11.71
CA GLN A 8 -5.58 -2.83 12.91
C GLN A 8 -4.43 -1.84 12.77
N PHE A 9 -4.16 -1.11 13.85
CA PHE A 9 -2.99 -0.25 14.00
C PHE A 9 -2.63 -0.23 15.47
N LYS A 10 -1.57 -0.96 15.86
CA LYS A 10 -1.15 -1.12 17.26
C LYS A 10 0.34 -0.93 17.39
N ILE A 11 0.75 -0.30 18.48
CA ILE A 11 2.15 -0.09 18.82
C ILE A 11 2.38 -0.68 20.19
N GLN A 12 3.44 -1.47 20.31
CA GLN A 12 3.79 -2.15 21.54
C GLN A 12 5.31 -2.08 21.74
N ALA A 13 5.73 -1.94 22.99
CA ALA A 13 7.13 -2.10 23.33
C ALA A 13 7.57 -3.55 23.06
N GLY A 14 8.76 -3.72 22.51
CA GLY A 14 9.36 -5.02 22.22
C GLY A 14 10.87 -4.93 22.12
N SER A 15 11.49 -6.03 21.72
CA SER A 15 12.91 -6.10 21.39
C SER A 15 13.05 -6.72 20.01
N ASP A 16 13.89 -6.12 19.17
CA ASP A 16 14.23 -6.73 17.90
C ASP A 16 15.01 -8.05 18.09
N PHE A 17 15.39 -8.70 16.99
CA PHE A 17 16.15 -9.94 17.04
C PHE A 17 17.56 -9.78 17.66
N THR A 18 18.09 -8.55 17.73
CA THR A 18 19.41 -8.27 18.31
C THR A 18 19.37 -7.96 19.81
N GLY A 19 18.18 -7.83 20.41
CA GLY A 19 18.02 -7.48 21.82
C GLY A 19 17.81 -5.99 22.07
N VAL A 20 17.72 -5.17 21.02
CA VAL A 20 17.53 -3.73 21.12
C VAL A 20 16.05 -3.45 21.40
N ALA A 21 15.80 -2.86 22.57
CA ALA A 21 14.47 -2.40 22.97
C ALA A 21 13.98 -1.31 22.01
N THR A 22 12.81 -1.54 21.40
CA THR A 22 12.18 -0.62 20.45
C THR A 22 10.67 -0.80 20.47
N ASP A 23 9.95 0.26 20.12
CA ASP A 23 8.55 0.12 19.77
C ASP A 23 8.39 -0.66 18.47
N MET A 24 7.38 -1.51 18.44
CA MET A 24 7.02 -2.35 17.32
C MET A 24 5.60 -2.06 16.87
N ILE A 25 5.43 -1.83 15.57
CA ILE A 25 4.11 -1.62 14.97
C ILE A 25 3.56 -2.92 14.38
N THR A 26 2.30 -3.18 14.67
CA THR A 26 1.50 -4.22 14.01
C THR A 26 0.29 -3.57 13.38
N MET A 27 0.15 -3.73 12.07
CA MET A 27 -0.98 -3.18 11.34
C MET A 27 -1.53 -4.12 10.28
N ASN A 28 -2.81 -3.95 10.03
CA ASN A 28 -3.54 -4.62 8.97
C ASN A 28 -4.40 -3.57 8.27
N SER A 29 -4.24 -3.45 6.96
CA SER A 29 -4.96 -2.50 6.14
C SER A 29 -5.40 -3.12 4.82
N THR A 30 -6.56 -2.70 4.33
CA THR A 30 -7.12 -3.10 3.04
C THR A 30 -7.13 -1.91 2.09
N VAL A 31 -6.38 -2.02 0.99
CA VAL A 31 -6.33 -1.03 -0.09
C VAL A 31 -7.24 -1.45 -1.23
N LYS A 32 -8.14 -0.56 -1.65
CA LYS A 32 -9.02 -0.73 -2.81
C LYS A 32 -8.61 0.20 -3.94
N MET A 33 -8.55 -0.34 -5.16
CA MET A 33 -8.25 0.43 -6.37
C MET A 33 -8.99 -0.12 -7.60
N ILE A 34 -9.00 0.65 -8.68
CA ILE A 34 -9.45 0.18 -10.00
C ILE A 34 -8.25 0.25 -10.93
N TYR A 35 -8.00 -0.84 -11.64
CA TYR A 35 -7.13 -0.85 -12.80
C TYR A 35 -7.99 -0.74 -14.06
N ARG A 36 -7.65 0.18 -14.96
CA ARG A 36 -8.36 0.39 -16.23
C ARG A 36 -7.38 0.25 -17.40
N ASN A 37 -7.68 -0.68 -18.30
CA ASN A 37 -7.00 -0.78 -19.59
C ASN A 37 -7.77 0.06 -20.62
N THR A 38 -7.21 1.21 -20.98
CA THR A 38 -7.74 2.10 -22.03
C THR A 38 -7.36 1.65 -23.44
N GLY A 39 -6.43 0.70 -23.57
CA GLY A 39 -5.98 0.17 -24.85
C GLY A 39 -7.13 -0.42 -25.66
N THR A 40 -7.12 -0.17 -26.97
CA THR A 40 -8.19 -0.57 -27.90
C THR A 40 -7.91 -1.89 -28.60
N PHE A 41 -6.62 -2.24 -28.78
CA PHE A 41 -6.21 -3.35 -29.62
C PHE A 41 -5.85 -4.62 -28.81
N PHE A 42 -5.24 -4.49 -27.64
CA PHE A 42 -4.68 -5.62 -26.90
C PHE A 42 -5.05 -5.62 -25.42
N GLY A 43 -5.17 -6.82 -24.86
CA GLY A 43 -5.17 -7.03 -23.42
C GLY A 43 -3.76 -6.93 -22.85
N VAL A 44 -3.66 -6.67 -21.55
CA VAL A 44 -2.38 -6.49 -20.85
C VAL A 44 -2.27 -7.41 -19.65
N HIS A 45 -1.07 -7.94 -19.44
CA HIS A 45 -0.71 -8.63 -18.21
C HIS A 45 -0.21 -7.62 -17.19
N VAL A 46 -0.91 -7.55 -16.06
CA VAL A 46 -0.69 -6.58 -15.00
C VAL A 46 -0.02 -7.26 -13.82
N THR A 47 1.04 -6.63 -13.34
CA THR A 47 1.82 -7.01 -12.17
C THR A 47 2.16 -5.74 -11.38
N SER A 48 2.62 -5.86 -10.14
CA SER A 48 3.13 -4.71 -9.40
C SER A 48 4.32 -5.10 -8.54
N THR A 49 5.07 -4.10 -8.09
CA THR A 49 5.85 -4.24 -6.85
C THR A 49 4.90 -4.44 -5.67
N PRO A 50 5.40 -4.86 -4.50
CA PRO A 50 4.64 -4.77 -3.27
C PRO A 50 4.12 -3.34 -3.04
N LEU A 51 2.95 -3.25 -2.43
CA LEU A 51 2.33 -2.04 -1.93
C LEU A 51 2.92 -1.76 -0.55
N ASP A 52 3.89 -0.86 -0.52
CA ASP A 52 4.61 -0.52 0.70
C ASP A 52 3.96 0.70 1.35
N LEU A 53 3.58 0.55 2.61
CA LEU A 53 3.10 1.63 3.46
C LEU A 53 4.22 2.01 4.42
N SER A 54 4.61 3.27 4.38
CA SER A 54 5.74 3.80 5.13
C SER A 54 5.31 4.89 6.10
N TYR A 55 5.97 4.92 7.24
CA TYR A 55 5.95 6.01 8.20
C TYR A 55 7.34 6.65 8.22
N ALA A 56 7.41 7.94 7.93
CA ALA A 56 8.68 8.63 7.68
C ALA A 56 9.53 7.88 6.63
N GLN A 57 10.64 7.25 7.05
CA GLN A 57 11.55 6.50 6.17
C GLN A 57 11.43 4.97 6.35
N ILE A 58 10.51 4.50 7.20
CA ILE A 58 10.41 3.08 7.57
C ILE A 58 9.16 2.47 6.93
N THR A 59 9.34 1.39 6.16
CA THR A 59 8.22 0.59 5.65
C THR A 59 7.61 -0.23 6.78
N ILE A 60 6.41 0.15 7.21
CA ILE A 60 5.71 -0.47 8.35
C ILE A 60 4.78 -1.60 7.94
N ALA A 61 4.39 -1.66 6.66
CA ALA A 61 3.57 -2.75 6.12
C ALA A 61 3.80 -2.90 4.61
N SER A 62 3.61 -4.13 4.13
CA SER A 62 3.70 -4.43 2.70
C SER A 62 2.59 -5.39 2.28
N GLY A 63 2.17 -5.30 1.02
CA GLY A 63 1.12 -6.15 0.46
C GLY A 63 1.33 -6.45 -1.01
N THR A 64 1.14 -7.71 -1.43
CA THR A 64 1.36 -8.09 -2.83
C THR A 64 0.04 -8.15 -3.61
N MET A 65 -0.01 -7.45 -4.75
CA MET A 65 -1.11 -7.57 -5.69
C MET A 65 -1.01 -8.87 -6.49
N LYS A 66 -2.10 -9.64 -6.56
CA LYS A 66 -2.17 -10.81 -7.44
C LYS A 66 -2.03 -10.39 -8.90
N LYS A 67 -1.19 -11.10 -9.66
CA LYS A 67 -1.01 -10.87 -11.10
C LYS A 67 -2.30 -11.21 -11.85
N PHE A 68 -2.65 -10.44 -12.88
CA PHE A 68 -3.86 -10.71 -13.66
C PHE A 68 -3.73 -10.27 -15.12
N HIS A 69 -4.62 -10.77 -15.97
CA HIS A 69 -4.83 -10.26 -17.32
C HIS A 69 -6.01 -9.29 -17.34
N GLN A 70 -5.88 -8.18 -18.04
CA GLN A 70 -6.95 -7.21 -18.27
C GLN A 70 -7.22 -7.05 -19.76
N SER A 71 -8.44 -7.36 -20.18
CA SER A 71 -8.88 -7.20 -21.57
C SER A 71 -8.83 -5.74 -22.04
N ARG A 72 -8.82 -5.54 -23.36
CA ARG A 72 -8.91 -4.19 -23.97
C ARG A 72 -10.18 -3.46 -23.53
N LYS A 73 -10.14 -2.12 -23.46
CA LYS A 73 -11.28 -1.25 -23.08
C LYS A 73 -12.05 -1.71 -21.83
N SER A 74 -11.37 -2.25 -20.83
CA SER A 74 -12.02 -2.84 -19.67
C SER A 74 -11.37 -2.39 -18.37
N GLN A 75 -12.05 -2.61 -17.25
CA GLN A 75 -11.57 -2.26 -15.93
C GLN A 75 -11.81 -3.38 -14.93
N ARG A 76 -11.04 -3.40 -13.85
CA ARG A 76 -11.14 -4.37 -12.76
C ARG A 76 -10.94 -3.68 -11.42
N SER A 77 -11.82 -3.98 -10.48
CA SER A 77 -11.62 -3.59 -9.08
C SER A 77 -10.66 -4.55 -8.42
N LEU A 78 -9.72 -4.01 -7.66
CA LEU A 78 -8.68 -4.74 -6.96
C LEU A 78 -8.73 -4.41 -5.46
N THR A 79 -8.49 -5.43 -4.66
CA THR A 79 -8.38 -5.33 -3.21
C THR A 79 -7.06 -5.99 -2.82
N VAL A 80 -6.20 -5.27 -2.11
CA VAL A 80 -4.90 -5.74 -1.65
C VAL A 80 -4.83 -5.56 -0.14
N ILE A 81 -4.44 -6.61 0.56
CA ILE A 81 -4.17 -6.58 1.99
C ILE A 81 -2.71 -6.15 2.16
N VAL A 82 -2.49 -5.09 2.94
CA VAL A 82 -1.18 -4.52 3.26
C VAL A 82 -1.02 -4.64 4.78
N MET A 83 -0.08 -5.48 5.20
CA MET A 83 0.09 -5.87 6.60
C MET A 83 1.54 -5.76 7.05
N GLY A 84 1.71 -5.47 8.34
CA GLY A 84 2.98 -5.43 9.02
C GLY A 84 2.82 -6.08 10.39
N ASN A 85 3.76 -6.94 10.77
CA ASN A 85 3.71 -7.65 12.04
C ASN A 85 4.98 -7.39 12.83
N LYS A 86 4.84 -6.79 14.01
CA LYS A 86 5.96 -6.47 14.92
C LYS A 86 7.14 -5.78 14.20
N VAL A 87 6.85 -4.81 13.34
CA VAL A 87 7.90 -4.09 12.62
C VAL A 87 8.56 -3.08 13.58
N PRO A 88 9.88 -3.14 13.81
CA PRO A 88 10.56 -2.23 14.73
C PRO A 88 10.62 -0.81 14.14
N LEU A 89 10.38 0.20 14.99
CA LEU A 89 10.39 1.62 14.61
C LEU A 89 11.68 2.36 14.96
N TYR A 90 12.57 1.75 15.75
CA TYR A 90 13.90 2.26 16.11
C TYR A 90 13.92 3.76 16.45
N GLY A 91 13.27 4.13 17.55
CA GLY A 91 13.18 5.52 18.03
C GLY A 91 12.10 6.36 17.35
N SER A 92 11.60 5.96 16.17
CA SER A 92 10.46 6.62 15.51
C SER A 92 9.11 6.25 16.15
N GLY A 93 9.10 5.37 17.16
CA GLY A 93 7.90 4.97 17.88
C GLY A 93 7.44 5.97 18.93
N ALA A 94 8.34 6.79 19.48
CA ALA A 94 8.05 7.72 20.57
C ALA A 94 7.01 8.80 20.19
N SER A 95 6.98 9.21 18.92
CA SER A 95 5.97 10.14 18.37
C SER A 95 4.59 9.50 18.18
N LEU A 96 4.53 8.17 18.25
CA LEU A 96 3.34 7.36 17.95
C LEU A 96 2.82 6.62 19.18
N SER A 97 3.65 6.32 20.17
CA SER A 97 3.31 5.54 21.35
C SER A 97 2.54 6.38 22.38
N SER A 98 1.29 6.02 22.68
CA SER A 98 0.57 6.47 23.88
C SER A 98 0.60 5.38 24.96
N SER A 99 0.29 5.74 26.21
CA SER A 99 0.16 4.81 27.35
C SER A 99 -0.83 3.65 27.11
N THR A 100 -1.71 3.78 26.12
CA THR A 100 -2.72 2.78 25.73
C THR A 100 -2.28 1.82 24.61
N GLY A 101 -1.05 1.92 24.09
CA GLY A 101 -0.58 1.10 22.96
C GLY A 101 -1.22 1.46 21.61
N THR A 102 -1.87 2.63 21.55
CA THR A 102 -2.46 3.23 20.36
C THR A 102 -1.88 4.63 20.15
N THR A 103 -1.90 5.13 18.92
CA THR A 103 -1.54 6.53 18.64
C THR A 103 -2.65 7.44 19.13
N SER A 104 -2.33 8.51 19.87
CA SER A 104 -3.31 9.53 20.29
C SER A 104 -3.58 10.57 19.20
N LEU A 105 -2.61 10.75 18.30
CA LEU A 105 -2.63 11.74 17.22
C LEU A 105 -2.76 11.07 15.84
N PRO A 106 -3.29 11.80 14.84
CA PRO A 106 -3.27 11.36 13.46
C PRO A 106 -1.85 11.13 12.95
N VAL A 107 -1.65 10.05 12.18
CA VAL A 107 -0.35 9.62 11.67
C VAL A 107 -0.29 9.80 10.17
N SER A 108 0.69 10.55 9.67
CA SER A 108 0.94 10.66 8.23
C SER A 108 1.76 9.46 7.73
N LEU A 109 1.24 8.80 6.71
CA LEU A 109 1.79 7.60 6.08
C LEU A 109 1.89 7.82 4.58
N LYS A 110 2.82 7.12 3.94
CA LYS A 110 2.99 7.16 2.49
C LYS A 110 2.88 5.77 1.89
N LEU A 111 1.92 5.59 0.99
CA LEU A 111 1.72 4.36 0.22
C LEU A 111 2.44 4.47 -1.12
N CYS A 112 3.36 3.56 -1.43
CA CYS A 112 4.14 3.60 -2.66
C CYS A 112 4.19 2.22 -3.33
N PHE A 113 3.98 2.18 -4.65
CA PHE A 113 4.17 1.00 -5.49
C PHE A 113 4.23 1.34 -6.97
N VAL A 114 4.74 0.40 -7.77
CA VAL A 114 4.78 0.50 -9.23
C VAL A 114 3.90 -0.58 -9.83
N VAL A 115 2.95 -0.18 -10.67
CA VAL A 115 2.17 -1.10 -11.51
C VAL A 115 2.86 -1.24 -12.85
N ARG A 116 3.08 -2.48 -13.26
CA ARG A 116 3.65 -2.84 -14.55
C ARG A 116 2.61 -3.54 -15.41
N SER A 117 2.38 -2.98 -16.60
CA SER A 117 1.46 -3.51 -17.60
C SER A 117 2.21 -3.90 -18.85
N ARG A 118 2.07 -5.15 -19.28
CA ARG A 118 2.76 -5.70 -20.46
C ARG A 118 1.75 -6.16 -21.49
N ALA A 119 1.84 -5.64 -22.71
CA ALA A 119 1.05 -6.13 -23.85
C ALA A 119 1.89 -7.08 -24.72
N TYR A 120 1.21 -7.91 -25.50
CA TYR A 120 1.81 -8.70 -26.58
C TYR A 120 1.16 -8.30 -27.89
N VAL A 121 1.95 -7.73 -28.79
CA VAL A 121 1.52 -7.22 -30.09
C VAL A 121 2.12 -8.14 -31.17
N LEU A 122 1.34 -8.49 -32.19
CA LEU A 122 1.74 -9.35 -33.32
C LEU A 122 2.44 -10.65 -32.88
N GLY A 123 1.73 -11.55 -32.19
CA GLY A 123 2.30 -12.86 -31.82
C GLY A 123 3.49 -12.78 -30.85
N LYS A 124 3.59 -11.70 -30.06
CA LYS A 124 4.70 -11.35 -29.16
C LYS A 124 5.93 -10.74 -29.85
N LEU A 125 5.88 -10.38 -31.13
CA LEU A 125 6.98 -9.69 -31.80
C LEU A 125 7.33 -8.36 -31.09
N VAL A 126 6.29 -7.62 -30.70
CA VAL A 126 6.45 -6.37 -29.93
C VAL A 126 5.82 -6.54 -28.54
N LYS A 127 6.58 -6.18 -27.50
CA LYS A 127 6.24 -6.46 -26.09
C LYS A 127 6.32 -5.18 -25.25
N PRO A 128 5.47 -4.17 -25.50
CA PRO A 128 5.56 -2.91 -24.78
C PRO A 128 5.29 -3.15 -23.29
N LYS A 129 6.04 -2.42 -22.46
CA LYS A 129 5.92 -2.43 -21.00
C LYS A 129 5.65 -1.01 -20.55
N PHE A 130 4.60 -0.84 -19.76
CA PHE A 130 4.24 0.43 -19.15
C PHE A 130 4.45 0.28 -17.66
N TYR A 131 5.08 1.28 -17.06
CA TYR A 131 5.31 1.36 -15.63
C TYR A 131 4.59 2.62 -15.16
N LYS A 132 3.82 2.47 -14.10
CA LYS A 132 3.16 3.59 -13.44
C LYS A 132 3.49 3.54 -11.96
N LYS A 133 4.24 4.53 -11.49
CA LYS A 133 4.53 4.73 -10.07
C LYS A 133 3.32 5.43 -9.45
N ILE A 134 2.84 4.89 -8.34
CA ILE A 134 1.75 5.46 -7.56
C ILE A 134 2.31 5.76 -6.18
N GLU A 135 2.21 7.02 -5.79
CA GLU A 135 2.47 7.47 -4.43
C GLU A 135 1.21 8.11 -3.89
N CYS A 136 0.81 7.76 -2.67
CA CYS A 136 -0.34 8.36 -2.01
C CYS A 136 0.02 8.78 -0.59
N ASP A 137 -0.39 9.98 -0.21
CA ASP A 137 -0.32 10.45 1.16
C ASP A 137 -1.59 10.02 1.91
N VAL A 138 -1.42 9.39 3.07
CA VAL A 138 -2.50 8.79 3.84
C VAL A 138 -2.37 9.23 5.29
N THR A 139 -3.38 9.91 5.82
CA THR A 139 -3.44 10.23 7.25
C THR A 139 -4.30 9.20 7.97
N PHE A 140 -3.71 8.37 8.81
CA PHE A 140 -4.42 7.48 9.72
C PHE A 140 -4.94 8.27 10.92
N ASP A 141 -6.22 8.16 11.22
CA ASP A 141 -6.85 8.75 12.41
C ASP A 141 -7.26 7.61 13.36
N PRO A 142 -6.74 7.56 14.60
CA PRO A 142 -7.05 6.52 15.58
C PRO A 142 -8.55 6.37 15.85
N LYS A 143 -9.32 7.48 15.74
CA LYS A 143 -10.78 7.49 15.96
C LYS A 143 -11.56 6.89 14.78
N LYS A 144 -10.91 6.70 13.63
CA LYS A 144 -11.52 6.23 12.37
C LYS A 144 -11.03 4.83 11.97
N LEU A 145 -10.77 3.97 12.95
CA LEU A 145 -10.48 2.56 12.69
C LEU A 145 -11.67 1.90 11.97
N ASN A 146 -11.39 0.98 11.04
CA ASN A 146 -12.39 0.32 10.19
C ASN A 146 -13.23 1.24 9.27
N VAL A 147 -12.91 2.53 9.19
CA VAL A 147 -13.56 3.46 8.26
C VAL A 147 -12.71 3.59 6.99
N PRO A 148 -13.28 3.43 5.78
CA PRO A 148 -12.55 3.66 4.54
C PRO A 148 -12.16 5.13 4.34
N ILE A 149 -10.87 5.39 4.18
CA ILE A 149 -10.29 6.70 3.85
C ILE A 149 -10.18 6.82 2.33
N SER A 150 -10.72 7.89 1.75
CA SER A 150 -10.69 8.11 0.30
C SER A 150 -9.28 8.48 -0.19
N LEU A 151 -8.82 7.82 -1.26
CA LEU A 151 -7.53 8.07 -1.90
C LEU A 151 -7.66 8.77 -3.26
N LYS A 152 -8.85 9.31 -3.60
CA LYS A 152 -9.12 9.85 -4.94
C LYS A 152 -8.25 11.05 -5.31
N LYS A 153 -7.97 11.93 -4.35
CA LYS A 153 -7.20 13.17 -4.53
C LYS A 153 -5.85 13.17 -3.81
N ALA A 154 -5.48 12.05 -3.21
CA ALA A 154 -4.33 11.95 -2.33
C ALA A 154 -3.12 11.27 -3.00
N CYS A 155 -3.22 10.96 -4.31
CA CYS A 155 -2.20 10.19 -5.01
C CYS A 155 -1.67 10.91 -6.25
N THR A 156 -0.37 10.79 -6.46
CA THR A 156 0.33 11.12 -7.70
C THR A 156 0.55 9.88 -8.54
N TYR A 157 0.65 10.07 -9.86
CA TYR A 157 0.76 8.99 -10.83
C TYR A 157 1.84 9.38 -11.85
N ASP A 158 3.06 8.86 -11.67
CA ASP A 158 4.20 9.09 -12.56
C ASP A 158 4.41 7.91 -13.52
#